data_AF-A0A1F8IZK0-F1
#
_entry.id   AF-A0A1F8IZK0-F1
#
_cell.length_a   1.000
_cell.length_b   1.000
_cell.length_c   1.000
_cell.angle_alpha   90.00
_cell.angle_beta   90.00
_cell.angle_gamma   90.00
#
_symmetry.space_group_name_H-M   'P 1'
#
loop_
_entity.id
_entity.type
_entity.pdbx_description
1 polymer ?
#
loop_
_entity_poly.entity_id
_entity_poly.type
_entity_poly.pdbx_seq_one_letter_code
_entity_poly.pdbx_strand_id
1 'polypeptide(L)'
;MKSSYPQAKNPLILRYHRLMDSFAKSDDERDFYLDSAEGFLLYVDLDKGLDELESFENELKKSPDRYLLLPKMTFYEVKKFMEGFVHEKVYDIDTKEKLLDLIAAKEARENFLEFIYDHLSELEKWQQYYQERSRIRIIEWLRQHNVQFVFEEDLELGKSAVEKLKRFLFEAKVAKEIVQARDVLVQKAKTYYSNEALNPRPKRGRPPKQVAKVELEPQVSADIYTQVPSACRPFLYIPDIATAASVTFSSKFETEEHLLASLRGSPRLRVDEKLEALSQRLESLRHLSNRLSGAEKMFGDRSGKKPFTPFIKPKFKEHATVTRVEEAPKMGAATHAVLPKKRGRPRKEEPEVEEFQPQRRRRFAIKKVAQIKTKKTK
;
A
#
# COMPACT_ATOMS: atom_id res chain seq x y z
N MET A 1 -1.01 37.78 0.20
CA MET A 1 -1.66 37.46 -1.09
C MET A 1 -3.07 37.01 -0.79
N LYS A 2 -4.11 37.59 -1.42
CA LYS A 2 -5.49 37.13 -1.21
C LYS A 2 -5.64 35.78 -1.92
N SER A 3 -5.99 34.73 -1.19
CA SER A 3 -6.24 33.42 -1.78
C SER A 3 -7.42 33.52 -2.76
N SER A 4 -7.28 32.95 -3.96
CA SER A 4 -8.34 32.93 -4.99
C SER A 4 -9.51 32.02 -4.63
N TYR A 5 -9.41 31.29 -3.51
CA TYR A 5 -10.35 30.28 -3.05
C TYR A 5 -10.80 30.58 -1.61
N PRO A 6 -12.00 30.09 -1.21
CA PRO A 6 -12.55 30.33 0.12
C PRO A 6 -11.65 29.71 1.20
N GLN A 7 -11.47 30.44 2.30
CA GLN A 7 -10.68 29.98 3.45
C GLN A 7 -11.60 29.41 4.53
N ALA A 8 -11.28 28.20 4.99
CA ALA A 8 -11.94 27.57 6.11
C ALA A 8 -11.90 28.45 7.37
N LYS A 9 -12.98 28.47 8.15
CA LYS A 9 -13.09 29.21 9.41
C LYS A 9 -12.69 28.41 10.64
N ASN A 10 -12.35 27.13 10.45
CA ASN A 10 -11.86 26.22 11.47
C ASN A 10 -10.82 25.28 10.85
N PRO A 11 -10.02 24.58 11.68
CA PRO A 11 -9.12 23.54 11.19
C PRO A 11 -9.85 22.52 10.31
N LEU A 12 -9.18 22.05 9.26
CA LEU A 12 -9.69 21.02 8.36
C LEU A 12 -9.91 19.73 9.14
N ILE A 13 -11.06 19.08 8.90
CA ILE A 13 -11.36 17.77 9.48
C ILE A 13 -10.91 16.73 8.45
N LEU A 14 -9.79 16.08 8.73
CA LEU A 14 -9.19 15.08 7.86
C LEU A 14 -9.43 13.67 8.41
N ARG A 15 -9.52 12.67 7.55
CA ARG A 15 -9.53 11.27 7.99
C ARG A 15 -8.12 10.71 7.93
N TYR A 16 -7.62 10.31 9.09
CA TYR A 16 -6.28 9.77 9.24
C TYR A 16 -6.09 8.51 8.38
N HIS A 17 -7.05 7.58 8.41
CA HIS A 17 -6.88 6.31 7.69
C HIS A 17 -6.83 6.47 6.17
N ARG A 18 -7.56 7.45 5.61
CA ARG A 18 -7.50 7.76 4.17
C ARG A 18 -6.18 8.38 3.76
N LEU A 19 -5.65 9.29 4.59
CA LEU A 19 -4.32 9.84 4.37
C LEU A 19 -3.25 8.76 4.46
N MET A 20 -3.35 7.86 5.43
CA MET A 20 -2.44 6.73 5.57
C MET A 20 -2.43 5.85 4.31
N ASP A 21 -3.60 5.52 3.76
CA ASP A 21 -3.71 4.74 2.52
C ASP A 21 -3.14 5.49 1.31
N SER A 22 -3.48 6.78 1.18
CA SER A 22 -3.00 7.63 0.08
C SER A 22 -1.47 7.75 0.08
N PHE A 23 -0.85 7.92 1.25
CA PHE A 23 0.62 7.92 1.39
C PHE A 23 1.25 6.56 1.07
N ALA A 24 0.54 5.45 1.31
CA ALA A 24 1.04 4.10 1.05
C ALA A 24 0.95 3.70 -0.43
N LYS A 25 -0.08 4.22 -1.13
CA LYS A 25 -0.39 3.94 -2.54
C LYS A 25 0.24 4.93 -3.52
N SER A 26 0.69 6.09 -3.05
CA SER A 26 1.35 7.07 -3.92
C SER A 26 2.66 6.50 -4.47
N ASP A 27 2.77 6.43 -5.78
CA ASP A 27 3.92 5.95 -6.53
C ASP A 27 4.14 6.81 -7.79
N ASP A 28 4.99 6.37 -8.72
CA ASP A 28 5.30 7.14 -9.93
C ASP A 28 4.13 7.21 -10.93
N GLU A 29 3.16 6.30 -10.83
CA GLU A 29 1.99 6.22 -11.72
C GLU A 29 0.71 6.79 -11.05
N ARG A 30 0.71 6.87 -9.72
CA ARG A 30 -0.44 7.27 -8.90
C ARG A 30 -0.09 8.45 -8.01
N ASP A 31 -0.62 9.60 -8.39
CA ASP A 31 -0.48 10.85 -7.63
C ASP A 31 -1.71 11.09 -6.75
N PHE A 32 -1.44 11.57 -5.54
CA PHE A 32 -2.48 12.02 -4.63
C PHE A 32 -2.29 13.49 -4.28
N TYR A 33 -3.37 14.27 -4.30
CA TYR A 33 -3.35 15.68 -3.91
C TYR A 33 -4.29 15.91 -2.74
N LEU A 34 -3.82 16.65 -1.73
CA LEU A 34 -4.66 17.17 -0.65
C LEU A 34 -5.10 18.59 -0.96
N ASP A 35 -6.40 18.83 -0.86
CA ASP A 35 -6.97 20.17 -0.92
C ASP A 35 -6.76 20.93 0.39
N SER A 36 -6.08 22.07 0.33
CA SER A 36 -5.78 22.90 1.50
C SER A 36 -6.97 23.77 1.95
N ALA A 37 -8.07 23.81 1.18
CA ALA A 37 -9.22 24.69 1.43
C ALA A 37 -10.33 24.00 2.25
N GLU A 38 -10.66 22.76 1.89
CA GLU A 38 -11.76 21.96 2.41
C GLU A 38 -11.28 20.58 2.94
N GLY A 39 -10.14 20.08 2.45
CA GLY A 39 -9.51 18.85 2.97
C GLY A 39 -9.93 17.56 2.26
N PHE A 40 -10.47 17.62 1.04
CA PHE A 40 -10.68 16.43 0.22
C PHE A 40 -9.36 15.95 -0.41
N LEU A 41 -9.34 14.66 -0.78
CA LEU A 41 -8.22 14.04 -1.49
C LEU A 41 -8.60 13.82 -2.96
N LEU A 42 -7.64 14.05 -3.84
CA LEU A 42 -7.73 13.72 -5.26
C LEU A 42 -6.76 12.59 -5.58
N TYR A 43 -7.22 11.62 -6.36
CA TYR A 43 -6.44 10.49 -6.86
C TYR A 43 -6.37 10.59 -8.39
N VAL A 44 -5.14 10.64 -8.90
CA VAL A 44 -4.85 10.81 -10.32
C VAL A 44 -3.93 9.67 -10.75
N ASP A 45 -4.44 8.84 -11.66
CA ASP A 45 -3.71 7.77 -12.32
C ASP A 45 -3.67 7.98 -13.84
N LEU A 46 -2.76 7.24 -14.49
CA LEU A 46 -2.54 7.32 -15.94
C LEU A 46 -3.70 6.72 -16.75
N ASP A 47 -4.62 6.00 -16.12
CA ASP A 47 -5.77 5.36 -16.78
C ASP A 47 -6.92 6.34 -17.08
N LYS A 48 -6.82 7.59 -16.64
CA LYS A 48 -7.86 8.63 -16.84
C LYS A 48 -7.85 9.16 -18.27
N GLY A 49 -9.04 9.61 -18.72
CA GLY A 49 -9.19 10.20 -20.04
C GLY A 49 -8.37 11.49 -20.19
N LEU A 50 -7.78 11.68 -21.38
CA LEU A 50 -6.95 12.85 -21.68
C LEU A 50 -7.68 14.19 -21.41
N ASP A 51 -8.95 14.29 -21.82
CA ASP A 51 -9.75 15.51 -21.61
C ASP A 51 -9.93 15.86 -20.11
N GLU A 52 -10.08 14.83 -19.26
CA GLU A 52 -10.20 15.00 -17.81
C GLU A 52 -8.86 15.41 -17.20
N LEU A 53 -7.76 14.78 -17.64
CA LEU A 53 -6.40 15.10 -17.20
C LEU A 53 -6.00 16.53 -17.58
N GLU A 54 -6.28 16.96 -18.80
CA GLU A 54 -6.03 18.34 -19.25
C GLU A 54 -6.87 19.35 -18.46
N SER A 55 -8.14 19.03 -18.21
CA SER A 55 -9.03 19.87 -17.40
C SER A 55 -8.51 20.02 -15.98
N PHE A 56 -8.01 18.93 -15.39
CA PHE A 56 -7.42 18.93 -14.06
C PHE A 56 -6.09 19.69 -14.01
N GLU A 57 -5.21 19.49 -14.98
CA GLU A 57 -3.93 20.22 -15.08
C GLU A 57 -4.15 21.73 -15.20
N ASN A 58 -5.16 22.15 -15.96
CA ASN A 58 -5.57 23.55 -16.07
C ASN A 58 -6.07 24.11 -14.73
N GLU A 59 -6.75 23.30 -13.91
CA GLU A 59 -7.18 23.69 -12.56
C GLU A 59 -5.99 23.82 -11.60
N LEU A 60 -5.05 22.86 -11.63
CA LEU A 60 -3.82 22.92 -10.86
C LEU A 60 -3.00 24.18 -11.17
N LYS A 61 -2.89 24.55 -12.46
CA LYS A 61 -2.19 25.77 -12.90
C LYS A 61 -2.89 27.05 -12.43
N LYS A 62 -4.22 27.05 -12.33
CA LYS A 62 -4.98 28.21 -11.84
C LYS A 62 -4.80 28.44 -10.34
N SER A 63 -4.74 27.37 -9.56
CA SER A 63 -4.66 27.43 -8.09
C SER A 63 -3.56 26.51 -7.54
N PRO A 64 -2.27 26.81 -7.78
CA PRO A 64 -1.17 25.94 -7.37
C PRO A 64 -1.07 25.80 -5.84
N ASP A 65 -1.37 26.86 -5.09
CA ASP A 65 -1.27 26.87 -3.62
C ASP A 65 -2.38 26.05 -2.92
N ARG A 66 -3.42 25.66 -3.65
CA ARG A 66 -4.58 24.95 -3.12
C ARG A 66 -4.34 23.44 -3.01
N TYR A 67 -3.60 22.87 -3.96
CA TYR A 67 -3.45 21.43 -4.10
C TYR A 67 -2.04 21.00 -3.72
N LEU A 68 -1.94 20.29 -2.59
CA LEU A 68 -0.67 19.82 -2.05
C LEU A 68 -0.42 18.38 -2.50
N LEU A 69 0.62 18.15 -3.28
CA LEU A 69 1.03 16.80 -3.70
C LEU A 69 1.53 16.00 -2.49
N LEU A 70 0.95 14.82 -2.28
CA LEU A 70 1.40 13.91 -1.23
C LEU A 70 2.79 13.36 -1.57
N PRO A 71 3.66 13.17 -0.56
CA PRO A 71 5.02 12.71 -0.79
C PRO A 71 5.02 11.20 -1.09
N LYS A 72 5.70 10.83 -2.17
CA LYS A 72 5.95 9.44 -2.55
C LYS A 72 6.96 8.81 -1.61
N MET A 73 6.73 7.56 -1.20
CA MET A 73 7.72 6.82 -0.42
C MET A 73 8.83 6.28 -1.32
N THR A 74 10.04 6.77 -1.14
CA THR A 74 11.18 6.22 -1.89
C THR A 74 11.49 4.80 -1.41
N PHE A 75 12.13 4.00 -2.27
CA PHE A 75 12.58 2.65 -1.90
C PHE A 75 13.41 2.64 -0.60
N TYR A 76 14.28 3.63 -0.40
CA TYR A 76 15.10 3.75 0.81
C TYR A 76 14.27 4.04 2.06
N GLU A 77 13.24 4.89 1.95
CA GLU A 77 12.33 5.17 3.05
C GLU A 77 11.54 3.93 3.45
N VAL A 78 10.96 3.21 2.47
CA VAL A 78 10.25 1.95 2.70
C VAL A 78 11.16 0.93 3.37
N LYS A 79 12.40 0.79 2.87
CA LYS A 79 13.39 -0.10 3.45
C LYS A 79 13.70 0.24 4.90
N LYS A 80 13.99 1.52 5.19
CA LYS A 80 14.27 2.00 6.55
C LYS A 80 13.08 1.79 7.49
N PHE A 81 11.86 1.90 6.97
CA PHE A 81 10.64 1.65 7.72
C PHE A 81 10.51 0.18 8.12
N MET A 82 10.80 -0.75 7.20
CA MET A 82 10.84 -2.19 7.49
C MET A 82 11.98 -2.54 8.47
N GLU A 83 13.19 -2.02 8.26
CA GLU A 83 14.32 -2.23 9.18
C GLU A 83 14.02 -1.69 10.58
N GLY A 84 13.40 -0.50 10.66
CA GLY A 84 12.97 0.10 11.93
C GLY A 84 11.98 -0.78 12.70
N PHE A 85 11.01 -1.39 12.01
CA PHE A 85 10.11 -2.36 12.63
C PHE A 85 10.87 -3.56 13.20
N VAL A 86 11.75 -4.16 12.39
CA VAL A 86 12.53 -5.35 12.77
C VAL A 86 13.44 -5.06 13.97
N HIS A 87 14.00 -3.86 14.07
CA HIS A 87 14.84 -3.48 15.20
C HIS A 87 14.06 -3.14 16.46
N GLU A 88 12.89 -2.51 16.35
CA GLU A 88 12.15 -1.95 17.48
C GLU A 88 11.07 -2.89 18.06
N LYS A 89 10.44 -3.73 17.22
CA LYS A 89 9.24 -4.49 17.61
C LYS A 89 9.42 -6.01 17.52
N VAL A 90 10.39 -6.49 16.74
CA VAL A 90 10.70 -7.93 16.61
C VAL A 90 11.77 -8.31 17.65
N TYR A 91 11.35 -9.09 18.64
CA TYR A 91 12.22 -9.52 19.75
C TYR A 91 12.84 -10.90 19.55
N ASP A 92 12.20 -11.74 18.75
CA ASP A 92 12.71 -13.08 18.44
C ASP A 92 13.89 -12.97 17.45
N ILE A 93 15.03 -13.58 17.81
CA ILE A 93 16.29 -13.42 17.08
C ILE A 93 16.21 -14.11 15.72
N ASP A 94 15.66 -15.32 15.65
CA ASP A 94 15.56 -16.09 14.41
C ASP A 94 14.65 -15.38 13.40
N THR A 95 13.49 -14.90 13.87
CA THR A 95 12.55 -14.09 13.06
C THR A 95 13.21 -12.79 12.60
N LYS A 96 13.97 -12.13 13.47
CA LYS A 96 14.67 -10.88 13.17
C LYS A 96 15.71 -11.05 12.08
N GLU A 97 16.57 -12.07 12.18
CA GLU A 97 17.58 -12.37 11.16
C GLU A 97 16.93 -12.68 9.81
N LYS A 98 15.89 -13.53 9.81
CA LYS A 98 15.16 -13.87 8.60
C LYS A 98 14.52 -12.64 7.93
N LEU A 99 13.91 -11.75 8.70
CA LEU A 99 13.34 -10.51 8.17
C LEU A 99 14.40 -9.56 7.60
N LEU A 100 15.56 -9.45 8.23
CA LEU A 100 16.67 -8.64 7.71
C LEU A 100 17.22 -9.21 6.39
N ASP A 101 17.31 -10.54 6.28
CA ASP A 101 17.70 -11.20 5.04
C ASP A 101 16.69 -10.95 3.91
N LEU A 102 15.39 -11.00 4.20
CA LEU A 102 14.33 -10.65 3.24
C LEU A 102 14.42 -9.18 2.80
N ILE A 103 14.72 -8.26 3.73
CA ILE A 103 14.88 -6.84 3.44
C ILE A 103 16.13 -6.58 2.56
N ALA A 104 17.16 -7.41 2.67
CA ALA A 104 18.36 -7.34 1.85
C ALA A 104 18.17 -7.96 0.45
N ALA A 105 17.15 -8.80 0.26
CA ALA A 105 16.85 -9.46 -1.00
C ALA A 105 16.24 -8.52 -2.06
N LYS A 106 16.04 -9.06 -3.28
CA LYS A 106 15.21 -8.41 -4.31
C LYS A 106 13.75 -8.45 -3.88
N GLU A 107 12.95 -7.47 -4.31
CA GLU A 107 11.50 -7.40 -3.97
C GLU A 107 11.27 -7.42 -2.45
N ALA A 108 12.12 -6.67 -1.73
CA ALA A 108 12.18 -6.66 -0.26
C ALA A 108 10.81 -6.38 0.38
N ARG A 109 10.00 -5.49 -0.20
CA ARG A 109 8.70 -5.11 0.36
C ARG A 109 7.70 -6.25 0.29
N GLU A 110 7.58 -6.89 -0.86
CA GLU A 110 6.63 -7.97 -1.10
C GLU A 110 6.97 -9.20 -0.27
N ASN A 111 8.24 -9.60 -0.29
CA ASN A 111 8.72 -10.75 0.48
C ASN A 111 8.58 -10.51 1.99
N PHE A 112 8.85 -9.28 2.45
CA PHE A 112 8.62 -8.90 3.84
C PHE A 112 7.14 -9.00 4.22
N LEU A 113 6.24 -8.44 3.41
CA LEU A 113 4.81 -8.50 3.69
C LEU A 113 4.31 -9.94 3.69
N GLU A 114 4.69 -10.76 2.71
CA GLU A 114 4.34 -12.19 2.65
C GLU A 114 4.70 -12.91 3.95
N PHE A 115 5.93 -12.74 4.42
CA PHE A 115 6.35 -13.31 5.69
C PHE A 115 5.52 -12.80 6.86
N ILE A 116 5.25 -11.50 6.94
CA ILE A 116 4.47 -10.91 8.03
C ILE A 116 3.03 -11.41 8.04
N TYR A 117 2.38 -11.54 6.87
CA TYR A 117 1.01 -12.04 6.77
C TYR A 117 0.88 -13.52 7.18
N ASP A 118 1.94 -14.33 7.01
CA ASP A 118 1.98 -15.71 7.51
C ASP A 118 2.15 -15.79 9.04
N HIS A 119 2.61 -14.71 9.69
CA HIS A 119 2.89 -14.66 11.12
C HIS A 119 1.99 -13.63 11.82
N LEU A 120 0.78 -14.04 12.20
CA LEU A 120 -0.25 -13.16 12.78
C LEU A 120 0.25 -12.28 13.94
N SER A 121 1.10 -12.79 14.82
CA SER A 121 1.66 -12.00 15.93
C SER A 121 2.59 -10.87 15.46
N GLU A 122 3.32 -11.09 14.38
CA GLU A 122 4.18 -10.06 13.80
C GLU A 122 3.35 -9.10 12.93
N LEU A 123 2.28 -9.57 12.30
CA LEU A 123 1.31 -8.74 11.58
C LEU A 123 0.67 -7.69 12.50
N GLU A 124 0.19 -8.07 13.67
CA GLU A 124 -0.40 -7.13 14.63
C GLU A 124 0.62 -6.05 15.06
N LYS A 125 1.86 -6.46 15.36
CA LYS A 125 2.94 -5.53 15.72
C LYS A 125 3.28 -4.61 14.55
N TRP A 126 3.33 -5.14 13.34
CA TRP A 126 3.61 -4.38 12.13
C TRP A 126 2.52 -3.35 11.87
N GLN A 127 1.25 -3.72 11.97
CA GLN A 127 0.12 -2.81 11.82
C GLN A 127 0.20 -1.66 12.83
N GLN A 128 0.45 -1.95 14.11
CA GLN A 128 0.60 -0.93 15.15
C GLN A 128 1.80 -0.01 14.88
N TYR A 129 2.96 -0.59 14.58
CA TYR A 129 4.18 0.16 14.25
C TYR A 129 3.96 1.07 13.04
N TYR A 130 3.36 0.53 11.98
CA TYR A 130 3.10 1.26 10.76
C TYR A 130 2.19 2.44 11.03
N GLN A 131 1.07 2.23 11.73
CA GLN A 131 0.15 3.30 12.11
C GLN A 131 0.82 4.37 12.96
N GLU A 132 1.60 4.00 13.97
CA GLU A 132 2.32 4.97 14.82
C GLU A 132 3.26 5.85 14.00
N ARG A 133 4.06 5.22 13.12
CA ARG A 133 5.06 5.91 12.31
C ARG A 133 4.48 6.69 11.15
N SER A 134 3.46 6.17 10.46
CA SER A 134 2.76 6.89 9.39
C SER A 134 2.03 8.10 9.94
N ARG A 135 1.47 8.01 11.15
CA ARG A 135 0.83 9.14 11.82
C ARG A 135 1.80 10.28 12.08
N ILE A 136 2.98 9.99 12.61
CA ILE A 136 4.01 11.00 12.82
C ILE A 136 4.40 11.64 11.48
N ARG A 137 4.66 10.82 10.45
CA ARG A 137 5.02 11.30 9.10
C ARG A 137 3.96 12.22 8.50
N ILE A 138 2.68 11.85 8.58
CA ILE A 138 1.57 12.65 8.04
C ILE A 138 1.45 13.98 8.81
N ILE A 139 1.55 13.96 10.14
CA ILE A 139 1.52 15.17 10.96
C ILE A 139 2.69 16.09 10.61
N GLU A 140 3.92 15.56 10.47
CA GLU A 140 5.10 16.33 10.07
C GLU A 140 4.91 16.97 8.70
N TRP A 141 4.40 16.22 7.73
CA TRP A 141 4.14 16.73 6.39
C TRP A 141 3.08 17.83 6.38
N LEU A 142 1.98 17.67 7.12
CA LEU A 142 0.93 18.69 7.25
C LEU A 142 1.46 19.97 7.94
N ARG A 143 2.35 19.83 8.93
CA ARG A 143 3.01 20.96 9.59
C ARG A 143 3.94 21.72 8.63
N GLN A 144 4.71 21.00 7.81
CA GLN A 144 5.61 21.62 6.82
C GLN A 144 4.85 22.50 5.82
N HIS A 145 3.62 22.12 5.50
CA HIS A 145 2.73 22.88 4.60
C HIS A 145 1.80 23.86 5.34
N ASN A 146 1.98 24.06 6.65
CA ASN A 146 1.18 24.97 7.49
C ASN A 146 -0.34 24.71 7.43
N VAL A 147 -0.76 23.46 7.22
CA VAL A 147 -2.17 23.09 7.15
C VAL A 147 -2.75 22.98 8.56
N GLN A 148 -3.75 23.79 8.93
CA GLN A 148 -4.43 23.60 10.21
C GLN A 148 -5.44 22.45 10.09
N PHE A 149 -5.22 21.36 10.85
CA PHE A 149 -6.05 20.17 10.75
C PHE A 149 -6.37 19.54 12.11
N VAL A 150 -7.37 18.68 12.12
CA VAL A 150 -7.69 17.71 13.16
C VAL A 150 -8.11 16.40 12.50
N PHE A 151 -7.70 15.26 13.06
CA PHE A 151 -8.18 13.98 12.58
C PHE A 151 -9.55 13.66 13.17
N GLU A 152 -10.48 13.24 12.31
CA GLU A 152 -11.84 12.86 12.70
C GLU A 152 -11.85 11.76 13.77
N GLU A 153 -10.91 10.82 13.66
CA GLU A 153 -10.75 9.68 14.57
C GLU A 153 -10.34 10.09 16.00
N ASP A 154 -9.82 11.31 16.20
CA ASP A 154 -9.44 11.82 17.53
C ASP A 154 -10.48 12.76 18.13
N LEU A 155 -11.58 13.01 17.42
CA LEU A 155 -12.65 13.88 17.88
C LEU A 155 -13.61 13.13 18.80
N GLU A 156 -13.84 13.70 19.98
CA GLU A 156 -14.87 13.25 20.91
C GLU A 156 -16.21 13.97 20.64
N LEU A 157 -16.52 14.22 19.36
CA LEU A 157 -17.74 14.88 18.91
C LEU A 157 -18.69 13.87 18.27
N GLY A 158 -19.98 13.99 18.53
CA GLY A 158 -20.98 13.16 17.86
C GLY A 158 -21.06 13.43 16.36
N LYS A 159 -21.39 12.41 15.56
CA LYS A 159 -21.50 12.47 14.10
C LYS A 159 -22.27 13.68 13.57
N SER A 160 -23.43 13.98 14.16
CA SER A 160 -24.26 15.13 13.76
C SER A 160 -23.54 16.48 13.94
N ALA A 161 -22.72 16.62 14.99
CA ALA A 161 -21.94 17.84 15.21
C ALA A 161 -20.83 17.99 14.17
N VAL A 162 -20.14 16.89 13.83
CA VAL A 162 -19.10 16.87 12.79
C VAL A 162 -19.68 17.22 11.42
N GLU A 163 -20.83 16.67 11.05
CA GLU A 163 -21.49 16.98 9.78
C GLU A 163 -21.93 18.45 9.69
N LYS A 164 -22.45 19.02 10.78
CA LYS A 164 -22.74 20.46 10.85
C LYS A 164 -21.47 21.29 10.67
N LEU A 165 -20.37 20.93 11.31
CA LEU A 165 -19.08 21.61 11.16
C LEU A 165 -18.58 21.60 9.71
N LYS A 166 -18.70 20.45 9.03
CA LYS A 166 -18.33 20.32 7.61
C LYS A 166 -19.22 21.19 6.71
N ARG A 167 -20.54 21.18 6.90
CA ARG A 167 -21.49 22.02 6.12
C ARG A 167 -21.21 23.52 6.28
N PHE A 168 -20.87 23.95 7.49
CA PHE A 168 -20.66 25.35 7.81
C PHE A 168 -19.17 25.76 7.81
N LEU A 169 -18.28 25.00 7.15
CA LEU A 169 -16.83 25.23 7.20
C LEU A 169 -16.41 26.66 6.80
N PHE A 170 -17.07 27.23 5.80
CA PHE A 170 -16.72 28.54 5.24
C PHE A 170 -17.51 29.71 5.85
N GLU A 171 -18.56 29.44 6.63
CA GLU A 171 -19.45 30.47 7.16
C GLU A 171 -18.86 31.15 8.41
N ALA A 172 -18.76 32.48 8.38
CA ALA A 172 -18.24 33.23 9.52
C ALA A 172 -19.25 33.34 10.69
N LYS A 173 -20.55 33.47 10.38
CA LYS A 173 -21.63 33.63 11.37
C LYS A 173 -22.41 32.33 11.47
N VAL A 174 -22.28 31.64 12.59
CA VAL A 174 -22.92 30.34 12.85
C VAL A 174 -23.52 30.31 14.26
N ALA A 175 -24.40 29.35 14.50
CA ALA A 175 -25.03 29.16 15.81
C ALA A 175 -24.00 28.93 16.93
N LYS A 176 -24.36 29.29 18.17
CA LYS A 176 -23.47 29.21 19.34
C LYS A 176 -22.85 27.82 19.55
N GLU A 177 -23.62 26.76 19.30
CA GLU A 177 -23.16 25.37 19.37
C GLU A 177 -21.98 25.09 18.41
N ILE A 178 -22.05 25.61 17.19
CA ILE A 178 -21.01 25.42 16.18
C ILE A 178 -19.76 26.21 16.55
N VAL A 179 -19.92 27.43 17.09
CA VAL A 179 -18.78 28.22 17.60
C VAL A 179 -18.03 27.46 18.69
N GLN A 180 -18.75 26.89 19.66
CA GLN A 180 -18.13 26.08 20.72
C GLN A 180 -17.40 24.86 20.15
N ALA A 181 -18.00 24.16 19.18
CA ALA A 181 -17.36 23.02 18.55
C ALA A 181 -16.13 23.42 17.72
N ARG A 182 -16.12 24.61 17.09
CA ARG A 182 -14.93 25.17 16.42
C ARG A 182 -13.81 25.45 17.42
N ASP A 183 -14.12 25.99 18.59
CA ASP A 183 -13.11 26.24 19.62
C ASP A 183 -12.45 24.93 20.09
N VAL A 184 -13.23 23.85 20.22
CA VAL A 184 -12.71 22.49 20.49
C VAL A 184 -11.76 22.04 19.38
N LEU A 185 -12.13 22.23 18.10
CA LEU A 185 -11.25 21.92 16.98
C LEU A 185 -9.94 22.72 17.03
N VAL A 186 -10.01 24.01 17.31
CA VAL A 186 -8.82 24.89 17.39
C VAL A 186 -7.90 24.45 18.54
N GLN A 187 -8.46 24.09 19.69
CA GLN A 187 -7.69 23.57 20.82
C GLN A 187 -7.03 22.24 20.47
N LYS A 188 -7.76 21.32 19.82
CA LYS A 188 -7.21 20.03 19.38
C LYS A 188 -6.14 20.23 18.31
N ALA A 189 -6.36 21.11 17.34
CA ALA A 189 -5.39 21.45 16.30
C ALA A 189 -4.03 21.86 16.88
N LYS A 190 -4.03 22.70 17.92
CA LYS A 190 -2.79 23.12 18.61
C LYS A 190 -2.00 21.94 19.19
N THR A 191 -2.66 20.87 19.63
CA THR A 191 -1.97 19.67 20.13
C THR A 191 -1.18 18.96 19.02
N TYR A 192 -1.68 18.93 17.78
CA TYR A 192 -0.92 18.38 16.65
C TYR A 192 0.23 19.25 16.20
N TYR A 193 0.41 20.44 16.76
CA TYR A 193 1.55 21.33 16.54
C TYR A 193 2.51 21.37 17.75
N SER A 194 2.19 20.67 18.84
CA SER A 194 3.06 20.55 20.01
C SER A 194 4.09 19.42 19.84
N ASN A 195 5.17 19.43 20.61
CA ASN A 195 6.17 18.36 20.59
C ASN A 195 5.63 16.99 21.04
N GLU A 196 4.47 16.96 21.73
CA GLU A 196 3.84 15.74 22.23
C GLU A 196 3.26 14.87 21.10
N ALA A 197 2.79 15.49 20.01
CA ALA A 197 2.26 14.75 18.86
C ALA A 197 3.34 14.08 18.00
N LEU A 198 4.60 14.51 18.08
CA LEU A 198 5.73 13.91 17.37
C LEU A 198 6.39 12.78 18.16
N ASN A 199 6.37 12.89 19.49
CA ASN A 199 6.96 11.93 20.40
C ASN A 199 5.98 11.69 21.55
N PRO A 200 5.02 10.77 21.40
CA PRO A 200 4.14 10.38 22.50
C PRO A 200 5.00 9.74 23.59
N ARG A 201 5.40 10.52 24.59
CA ARG A 201 6.12 9.98 25.74
C ARG A 201 5.15 9.08 26.52
N PRO A 202 5.61 7.93 27.04
CA PRO A 202 4.84 7.19 28.03
C PRO A 202 4.52 8.15 29.18
N LYS A 203 3.24 8.36 29.48
CA LYS A 203 2.83 9.21 30.61
C LYS A 203 3.50 8.67 31.87
N ARG A 204 4.48 9.40 32.39
CA ARG A 204 5.28 8.99 33.54
C ARG A 204 4.40 9.08 34.79
N GLY A 205 3.92 7.93 35.25
CA GLY A 205 3.02 7.81 36.39
C GLY A 205 2.56 6.37 36.58
N ARG A 206 1.95 6.06 37.73
CA ARG A 206 1.35 4.76 38.03
C ARG A 206 0.49 4.29 36.85
N PRO A 207 0.55 3.00 36.46
CA PRO A 207 -0.30 2.48 35.40
C PRO A 207 -1.75 2.93 35.67
N PRO A 208 -2.39 3.65 34.74
CA PRO A 208 -3.78 4.01 34.91
C PRO A 208 -4.56 2.72 35.11
N LYS A 209 -5.47 2.72 36.10
CA LYS A 209 -6.38 1.61 36.38
C LYS A 209 -6.99 1.22 35.02
N GLN A 210 -6.79 -0.04 34.61
CA GLN A 210 -7.31 -0.57 33.34
C GLN A 210 -8.83 -0.53 33.41
N VAL A 211 -9.40 0.63 33.12
CA VAL A 211 -10.79 0.75 32.71
C VAL A 211 -10.76 0.16 31.31
N ALA A 212 -11.45 -0.96 31.11
CA ALA A 212 -11.66 -1.53 29.79
C ALA A 212 -12.13 -0.38 28.90
N LYS A 213 -11.26 0.04 27.98
CA LYS A 213 -11.58 1.06 27.00
C LYS A 213 -12.63 0.37 26.14
N VAL A 214 -13.90 0.67 26.41
CA VAL A 214 -15.00 0.21 25.57
C VAL A 214 -14.64 0.70 24.17
N GLU A 215 -14.30 -0.25 23.30
CA GLU A 215 -14.06 0.01 21.89
C GLU A 215 -15.42 0.40 21.29
N LEU A 216 -15.79 1.67 21.46
CA LEU A 216 -16.87 2.25 20.69
C LEU A 216 -16.40 2.22 19.25
N GLU A 217 -17.12 1.49 18.39
CA GLU A 217 -16.88 1.57 16.95
C GLU A 217 -16.89 3.04 16.53
N PRO A 218 -15.82 3.51 15.86
CA PRO A 218 -15.75 4.90 15.44
C PRO A 218 -16.92 5.20 14.49
N GLN A 219 -17.81 6.08 14.93
CA GLN A 219 -18.94 6.53 14.11
C GLN A 219 -18.42 7.51 13.06
N VAL A 220 -18.11 7.00 11.86
CA VAL A 220 -17.62 7.82 10.75
C VAL A 220 -18.75 8.69 10.19
N SER A 221 -18.49 10.00 10.06
CA SER A 221 -19.44 10.95 9.48
C SER A 221 -19.48 10.89 7.96
N ALA A 222 -20.50 11.47 7.33
CA ALA A 222 -20.51 11.56 5.86
C ALA A 222 -19.43 12.51 5.33
N ASP A 223 -18.94 12.26 4.12
CA ASP A 223 -18.13 13.22 3.39
C ASP A 223 -19.02 14.31 2.81
N ILE A 224 -18.77 15.55 3.25
CA ILE A 224 -19.55 16.71 2.84
C ILE A 224 -18.54 17.71 2.31
N TYR A 225 -18.47 17.82 0.98
CA TYR A 225 -17.66 18.79 0.28
C TYR A 225 -18.57 19.72 -0.54
N THR A 226 -18.33 21.02 -0.41
CA THR A 226 -19.16 22.10 -0.96
C THR A 226 -18.43 22.90 -2.03
N GLN A 227 -17.08 22.88 -2.03
CA GLN A 227 -16.24 23.71 -2.89
C GLN A 227 -15.36 22.89 -3.85
N VAL A 228 -15.78 21.67 -4.20
CA VAL A 228 -15.07 20.84 -5.19
C VAL A 228 -15.32 21.37 -6.60
N PRO A 229 -14.27 21.83 -7.33
CA PRO A 229 -14.41 22.24 -8.71
C PRO A 229 -14.90 21.09 -9.59
N SER A 230 -15.66 21.40 -10.65
CA SER A 230 -16.20 20.39 -11.56
C SER A 230 -15.10 19.51 -12.17
N ALA A 231 -13.96 20.10 -12.52
CA ALA A 231 -12.79 19.39 -13.06
C ALA A 231 -12.17 18.38 -12.08
N CYS A 232 -12.33 18.57 -10.76
CA CYS A 232 -11.75 17.69 -9.74
C CYS A 232 -12.69 16.56 -9.32
N ARG A 233 -13.99 16.63 -9.63
CA ARG A 233 -14.98 15.65 -9.18
C ARG A 233 -14.67 14.20 -9.63
N PRO A 234 -14.22 13.95 -10.88
CA PRO A 234 -13.87 12.59 -11.32
C PRO A 234 -12.67 11.97 -10.58
N PHE A 235 -11.88 12.81 -9.92
CA PHE A 235 -10.65 12.43 -9.21
C PHE A 235 -10.86 12.34 -7.70
N LEU A 236 -12.08 12.59 -7.18
CA LEU A 236 -12.33 12.54 -5.73
C LEU A 236 -12.04 11.15 -5.16
N TYR A 237 -11.13 11.11 -4.19
CA TYR A 237 -10.72 9.89 -3.54
C TYR A 237 -11.53 9.66 -2.25
N ILE A 238 -12.50 8.75 -2.33
CA ILE A 238 -13.45 8.45 -1.25
C ILE A 238 -13.50 6.94 -1.01
N PRO A 239 -12.40 6.32 -0.52
CA PRO A 239 -12.43 4.91 -0.18
C PRO A 239 -13.22 4.69 1.12
N ASP A 240 -13.86 3.52 1.21
CA ASP A 240 -14.61 3.10 2.39
C ASP A 240 -13.66 2.42 3.40
N ILE A 241 -12.81 3.24 4.03
CA ILE A 241 -11.82 2.79 5.02
C ILE A 241 -12.31 3.22 6.39
N ALA A 242 -12.98 2.30 7.08
CA ALA A 242 -13.47 2.52 8.45
C ALA A 242 -12.42 2.17 9.51
N THR A 243 -11.52 1.23 9.21
CA THR A 243 -10.59 0.67 10.20
C THR A 243 -9.19 0.57 9.64
N ALA A 244 -8.18 0.75 10.49
CA ALA A 244 -6.78 0.67 10.08
C ALA A 244 -6.35 -0.69 9.49
N ALA A 245 -7.05 -1.77 9.85
CA ALA A 245 -6.85 -3.10 9.26
C ALA A 245 -7.22 -3.17 7.77
N SER A 246 -8.20 -2.35 7.34
CA SER A 246 -8.65 -2.32 5.93
C SER A 246 -7.67 -1.60 4.98
N VAL A 247 -6.61 -0.99 5.50
CA VAL A 247 -5.59 -0.32 4.68
C VAL A 247 -4.55 -1.34 4.21
N THR A 248 -4.40 -1.47 2.89
CA THR A 248 -3.32 -2.28 2.32
C THR A 248 -1.99 -1.56 2.50
N PHE A 249 -1.06 -2.17 3.21
CA PHE A 249 0.33 -1.68 3.29
C PHE A 249 1.11 -1.89 1.98
N SER A 250 0.43 -2.33 0.92
CA SER A 250 0.99 -2.59 -0.40
C SER A 250 0.46 -1.57 -1.41
N SER A 251 1.36 -0.99 -2.21
CA SER A 251 0.97 -0.16 -3.35
C SER A 251 0.43 -1.00 -4.51
N LYS A 252 0.72 -2.30 -4.57
CA LYS A 252 0.28 -3.16 -5.68
C LYS A 252 -1.17 -3.60 -5.58
N PHE A 253 -1.73 -3.65 -4.37
CA PHE A 253 -3.07 -4.21 -4.15
C PHE A 253 -4.01 -3.15 -3.60
N GLU A 254 -5.21 -3.09 -4.18
CA GLU A 254 -6.24 -2.12 -3.81
C GLU A 254 -6.89 -2.47 -2.47
N THR A 255 -7.13 -3.77 -2.22
CA THR A 255 -7.79 -4.28 -1.00
C THR A 255 -6.97 -5.38 -0.32
N GLU A 256 -7.15 -5.53 0.99
CA GLU A 256 -6.49 -6.57 1.78
C GLU A 256 -6.85 -7.96 1.27
N GLU A 257 -8.09 -8.14 0.82
CA GLU A 257 -8.56 -9.38 0.21
C GLU A 257 -7.79 -9.73 -1.08
N HIS A 258 -7.51 -8.74 -1.94
CA HIS A 258 -6.69 -8.93 -3.13
C HIS A 258 -5.26 -9.34 -2.78
N LEU A 259 -4.66 -8.70 -1.77
CA LEU A 259 -3.34 -9.05 -1.28
C LEU A 259 -3.32 -10.47 -0.70
N LEU A 260 -4.25 -10.82 0.17
CA LEU A 260 -4.36 -12.16 0.78
C LEU A 260 -4.63 -13.24 -0.27
N ALA A 261 -5.42 -12.94 -1.30
CA ALA A 261 -5.69 -13.87 -2.39
C ALA A 261 -4.46 -14.13 -3.28
N SER A 262 -3.61 -13.11 -3.46
CA SER A 262 -2.30 -13.24 -4.11
C SER A 262 -1.32 -14.05 -3.25
N LEU A 263 -1.24 -13.76 -1.95
CA LEU A 263 -0.34 -14.43 -1.00
C LEU A 263 -0.70 -15.91 -0.80
N ARG A 264 -1.98 -16.26 -0.75
CA ARG A 264 -2.45 -17.66 -0.62
C ARG A 264 -2.26 -18.48 -1.90
N GLY A 265 -1.60 -17.94 -2.92
CA GLY A 265 -1.34 -18.64 -4.17
C GLY A 265 -2.62 -19.14 -4.84
N SER A 266 -3.74 -18.41 -4.68
CA SER A 266 -5.02 -18.83 -5.25
C SER A 266 -4.84 -19.01 -6.76
N PRO A 267 -5.05 -20.22 -7.30
CA PRO A 267 -4.87 -20.46 -8.73
C PRO A 267 -5.83 -19.60 -9.57
N ARG A 268 -6.87 -18.99 -8.98
CA ARG A 268 -7.80 -18.12 -9.69
C ARG A 268 -7.17 -16.80 -10.17
N LEU A 269 -6.38 -16.10 -9.36
CA LEU A 269 -5.79 -14.81 -9.77
C LEU A 269 -4.66 -14.96 -10.81
N ARG A 270 -3.80 -15.98 -10.63
CA ARG A 270 -2.82 -16.35 -11.68
C ARG A 270 -3.48 -16.86 -12.95
N VAL A 271 -4.68 -17.44 -12.83
CA VAL A 271 -5.48 -17.84 -13.97
C VAL A 271 -6.12 -16.61 -14.62
N ASP A 272 -6.57 -15.60 -13.87
CA ASP A 272 -7.15 -14.38 -14.43
C ASP A 272 -6.11 -13.52 -15.17
N GLU A 273 -4.91 -13.27 -14.61
CA GLU A 273 -3.84 -12.57 -15.34
C GLU A 273 -3.37 -13.34 -16.59
N LYS A 274 -3.29 -14.68 -16.50
CA LYS A 274 -2.94 -15.51 -17.66
C LYS A 274 -4.08 -15.63 -18.65
N LEU A 275 -5.33 -15.61 -18.20
CA LEU A 275 -6.53 -15.63 -19.05
C LEU A 275 -6.69 -14.29 -19.75
N GLU A 276 -6.37 -13.18 -19.09
CA GLU A 276 -6.33 -11.85 -19.67
C GLU A 276 -5.18 -11.72 -20.68
N ALA A 277 -3.99 -12.21 -20.35
CA ALA A 277 -2.90 -12.32 -21.31
C ALA A 277 -3.23 -13.26 -22.48
N LEU A 278 -4.01 -14.32 -22.26
CA LEU A 278 -4.50 -15.22 -23.31
C LEU A 278 -5.64 -14.60 -24.11
N SER A 279 -6.54 -13.82 -23.51
CA SER A 279 -7.64 -13.15 -24.19
C SER A 279 -7.08 -12.04 -25.08
N GLN A 280 -6.12 -11.25 -24.61
CA GLN A 280 -5.39 -10.27 -25.41
C GLN A 280 -4.60 -10.93 -26.56
N ARG A 281 -4.00 -12.11 -26.32
CA ARG A 281 -3.35 -12.90 -27.39
C ARG A 281 -4.35 -13.48 -28.39
N LEU A 282 -5.52 -13.92 -27.95
CA LEU A 282 -6.58 -14.41 -28.82
C LEU A 282 -7.24 -13.28 -29.62
N GLU A 283 -7.41 -12.10 -29.03
CA GLU A 283 -7.90 -10.91 -29.73
C GLU A 283 -6.89 -10.41 -30.77
N SER A 284 -5.60 -10.32 -30.43
CA SER A 284 -4.56 -10.00 -31.41
C SER A 284 -4.47 -11.05 -32.52
N LEU A 285 -4.63 -12.35 -32.22
CA LEU A 285 -4.74 -13.41 -33.23
C LEU A 285 -6.00 -13.29 -34.08
N ARG A 286 -7.14 -12.89 -33.52
CA ARG A 286 -8.38 -12.62 -34.29
C ARG A 286 -8.21 -11.40 -35.19
N HIS A 287 -7.56 -10.34 -34.71
CA HIS A 287 -7.25 -9.16 -35.52
C HIS A 287 -6.28 -9.50 -36.66
N LEU A 288 -5.25 -10.32 -36.41
CA LEU A 288 -4.33 -10.81 -37.44
C LEU A 288 -5.03 -11.76 -38.43
N SER A 289 -5.87 -12.67 -37.95
CA SER A 289 -6.67 -13.58 -38.78
C SER A 289 -7.71 -12.84 -39.63
N ASN A 290 -8.30 -11.77 -39.12
CA ASN A 290 -9.21 -10.92 -39.88
C ASN A 290 -8.45 -10.07 -40.91
N ARG A 291 -7.23 -9.64 -40.60
CA ARG A 291 -6.34 -9.00 -41.59
C ARG A 291 -5.91 -9.97 -42.69
N LEU A 292 -5.60 -11.22 -42.34
CA LEU A 292 -5.16 -12.24 -43.28
C LEU A 292 -6.32 -12.73 -44.16
N SER A 293 -7.52 -12.95 -43.59
CA SER A 293 -8.72 -13.30 -44.35
C SER A 293 -9.24 -12.13 -45.20
N GLY A 294 -9.01 -10.89 -44.77
CA GLY A 294 -9.21 -9.70 -45.60
C GLY A 294 -8.23 -9.61 -46.77
N ALA A 295 -6.98 -10.05 -46.58
CA ALA A 295 -5.98 -10.12 -47.64
C ALA A 295 -6.27 -11.26 -48.66
N GLU A 296 -6.83 -12.39 -48.23
CA GLU A 296 -7.28 -13.46 -49.13
C GLU A 296 -8.46 -13.03 -50.01
N LYS A 297 -9.30 -12.09 -49.55
CA LYS A 297 -10.39 -11.53 -50.38
C LYS A 297 -9.93 -10.53 -51.45
N MET A 298 -8.68 -10.06 -51.40
CA MET A 298 -8.09 -9.16 -52.42
C MET A 298 -7.39 -9.93 -53.55
N PHE A 299 -7.22 -11.25 -53.43
CA PHE A 299 -6.70 -12.11 -54.50
C PHE A 299 -7.75 -13.14 -54.90
N GLY A 300 -8.57 -12.76 -55.89
CA GLY A 300 -9.60 -13.62 -56.45
C GLY A 300 -9.05 -14.83 -57.19
N ASP A 301 -9.37 -16.01 -56.64
CA ASP A 301 -10.06 -17.13 -57.30
C ASP A 301 -9.27 -18.39 -57.75
N ARG A 302 -9.98 -19.52 -57.52
CA ARG A 302 -9.90 -20.88 -58.11
C ARG A 302 -8.90 -21.91 -57.56
N SER A 303 -9.38 -22.69 -56.58
CA SER A 303 -9.66 -24.13 -56.79
C SER A 303 -10.19 -24.78 -55.52
N GLY A 304 -11.30 -25.52 -55.64
CA GLY A 304 -12.00 -26.14 -54.52
C GLY A 304 -11.12 -27.09 -53.71
N LYS A 305 -11.09 -26.89 -52.40
CA LYS A 305 -10.69 -27.92 -51.43
C LYS A 305 -11.71 -27.93 -50.29
N LYS A 306 -12.16 -29.16 -49.99
CA LYS A 306 -13.24 -29.52 -49.07
C LYS A 306 -13.03 -28.95 -47.66
N PRO A 307 -14.10 -28.69 -46.90
CA PRO A 307 -13.98 -28.25 -45.51
C PRO A 307 -13.19 -29.27 -44.69
N PHE A 308 -12.22 -28.77 -43.93
CA PHE A 308 -11.35 -29.54 -43.07
C PHE A 308 -12.18 -30.23 -41.98
N THR A 309 -12.27 -31.56 -42.05
CA THR A 309 -12.78 -32.37 -40.94
C THR A 309 -11.62 -32.71 -40.01
N PRO A 310 -11.74 -32.48 -38.69
CA PRO A 310 -10.67 -32.81 -37.76
C PRO A 310 -10.48 -34.34 -37.73
N PHE A 311 -9.34 -34.80 -38.24
CA PHE A 311 -8.83 -36.13 -37.97
C PHE A 311 -8.30 -36.15 -36.53
N ILE A 312 -9.17 -36.51 -35.58
CA ILE A 312 -8.91 -37.31 -34.36
C ILE A 312 -10.28 -37.56 -33.72
N LYS A 313 -10.80 -38.79 -33.84
CA LYS A 313 -11.89 -39.27 -32.98
C LYS A 313 -11.25 -39.71 -31.65
N PRO A 314 -11.57 -39.10 -30.49
CA PRO A 314 -11.16 -39.65 -29.21
C PRO A 314 -11.86 -40.99 -29.03
N LYS A 315 -11.09 -42.08 -28.88
CA LYS A 315 -11.62 -43.37 -28.45
C LYS A 315 -11.97 -43.26 -26.97
N PHE A 316 -13.26 -43.04 -26.66
CA PHE A 316 -13.80 -43.37 -25.35
C PHE A 316 -13.65 -44.88 -25.15
N LYS A 317 -12.78 -45.29 -24.22
CA LYS A 317 -12.85 -46.63 -23.62
C LYS A 317 -13.71 -46.51 -22.38
N GLU A 318 -14.96 -46.94 -22.50
CA GLU A 318 -15.76 -47.34 -21.34
C GLU A 318 -15.24 -48.71 -20.83
N HIS A 319 -15.48 -48.93 -19.53
CA HIS A 319 -15.17 -50.12 -18.72
C HIS A 319 -13.81 -50.14 -17.99
N ALA A 320 -13.82 -49.52 -16.80
CA ALA A 320 -13.27 -50.16 -15.60
C ALA A 320 -14.24 -49.88 -14.44
N THR A 321 -15.02 -50.90 -14.11
CA THR A 321 -15.84 -50.99 -12.90
C THR A 321 -14.96 -50.79 -11.66
N VAL A 322 -15.21 -49.74 -10.90
CA VAL A 322 -14.65 -49.58 -9.55
C VAL A 322 -15.45 -50.50 -8.63
N THR A 323 -14.92 -51.69 -8.36
CA THR A 323 -15.37 -52.52 -7.25
C THR A 323 -14.91 -51.87 -5.94
N ARG A 324 -15.89 -51.56 -5.10
CA ARG A 324 -15.72 -51.09 -3.73
C ARG A 324 -15.22 -52.26 -2.89
N VAL A 325 -13.96 -52.21 -2.45
CA VAL A 325 -13.45 -53.09 -1.38
C VAL A 325 -13.55 -52.30 -0.08
N GLU A 326 -14.47 -52.73 0.78
CA GLU A 326 -14.51 -52.35 2.19
C GLU A 326 -13.52 -53.24 2.94
N GLU A 327 -12.43 -52.68 3.47
CA GLU A 327 -11.63 -53.34 4.49
C GLU A 327 -11.32 -52.37 5.64
N ALA A 328 -11.69 -52.82 6.84
CA ALA A 328 -11.55 -52.11 8.11
C ALA A 328 -10.08 -52.02 8.57
N PRO A 329 -9.68 -50.98 9.34
CA PRO A 329 -8.32 -50.86 9.84
C PRO A 329 -8.08 -51.83 11.01
N LYS A 330 -7.11 -52.74 10.88
CA LYS A 330 -6.55 -53.49 12.00
C LYS A 330 -5.28 -52.81 12.52
N MET A 331 -5.30 -52.55 13.82
CA MET A 331 -4.19 -52.13 14.66
C MET A 331 -3.06 -53.16 14.69
N GLY A 332 -1.81 -52.69 14.76
CA GLY A 332 -0.73 -53.41 15.45
C GLY A 332 0.50 -53.77 14.61
N ALA A 333 1.65 -53.31 15.11
CA ALA A 333 3.00 -53.85 14.96
C ALA A 333 3.77 -53.59 13.66
N ALA A 334 4.59 -52.53 13.67
CA ALA A 334 5.92 -52.53 13.06
C ALA A 334 6.83 -51.49 13.74
N THR A 335 7.07 -51.67 15.05
CA THR A 335 8.19 -51.04 15.76
C THR A 335 9.39 -51.98 15.71
N HIS A 336 10.48 -51.54 15.09
CA HIS A 336 11.90 -51.85 15.32
C HIS A 336 12.70 -51.88 14.02
N ALA A 337 13.91 -51.33 14.10
CA ALA A 337 14.91 -51.09 13.04
C ALA A 337 14.65 -49.77 12.29
N VAL A 338 15.48 -48.72 12.30
CA VAL A 338 16.93 -48.62 12.46
C VAL A 338 17.24 -47.17 12.93
N LEU A 339 17.88 -46.99 14.09
CA LEU A 339 18.47 -45.71 14.50
C LEU A 339 20.00 -45.85 14.52
N PRO A 340 20.78 -44.98 13.84
CA PRO A 340 22.22 -44.91 14.07
C PRO A 340 22.54 -44.04 15.30
N LYS A 341 23.32 -44.61 16.22
CA LYS A 341 23.83 -43.98 17.44
C LYS A 341 24.80 -42.82 17.09
N LYS A 342 24.52 -41.60 17.55
CA LYS A 342 25.50 -40.49 17.53
C LYS A 342 26.31 -40.45 18.83
N ARG A 343 27.64 -40.49 18.65
CA ARG A 343 28.70 -40.33 19.65
C ARG A 343 28.63 -38.95 20.32
N GLY A 344 28.94 -38.92 21.61
CA GLY A 344 29.04 -37.71 22.42
C GLY A 344 30.12 -36.74 21.95
N ARG A 345 29.87 -35.45 22.17
CA ARG A 345 30.76 -34.33 21.86
C ARG A 345 31.53 -33.93 23.13
N PRO A 346 32.84 -33.69 23.07
CA PRO A 346 33.61 -33.21 24.23
C PRO A 346 33.38 -31.72 24.48
N ARG A 347 33.60 -31.30 25.74
CA ARG A 347 33.46 -29.94 26.29
C ARG A 347 34.76 -29.14 26.04
N LYS A 348 34.67 -27.89 25.60
CA LYS A 348 35.77 -26.89 25.55
C LYS A 348 35.13 -25.49 25.65
N GLU A 349 35.28 -24.82 26.79
CA GLU A 349 36.24 -23.74 27.12
C GLU A 349 35.84 -22.37 26.55
N GLU A 350 35.84 -21.38 27.45
CA GLU A 350 35.40 -20.00 27.29
C GLU A 350 36.25 -19.24 26.25
N PRO A 351 35.68 -18.33 25.46
CA PRO A 351 36.47 -17.52 24.54
C PRO A 351 37.11 -16.32 25.26
N GLU A 352 38.44 -16.25 25.16
CA GLU A 352 39.22 -15.04 25.41
C GLU A 352 38.82 -13.92 24.45
N VAL A 353 38.95 -12.69 24.95
CA VAL A 353 38.64 -11.42 24.27
C VAL A 353 39.72 -11.15 23.21
N GLU A 354 39.38 -11.22 21.93
CA GLU A 354 40.22 -10.69 20.84
C GLU A 354 39.77 -9.27 20.45
N GLU A 355 40.70 -8.33 20.61
CA GLU A 355 40.57 -6.93 20.26
C GLU A 355 40.42 -6.72 18.74
N PHE A 356 39.52 -5.81 18.41
CA PHE A 356 39.14 -5.43 17.04
C PHE A 356 40.26 -4.63 16.37
N GLN A 357 40.98 -5.22 15.40
CA GLN A 357 41.88 -4.45 14.52
C GLN A 357 41.13 -3.84 13.32
N PRO A 358 41.26 -2.53 13.05
CA PRO A 358 40.55 -1.88 11.96
C PRO A 358 41.14 -2.24 10.59
N GLN A 359 40.35 -2.91 9.74
CA GLN A 359 40.71 -3.17 8.34
C GLN A 359 40.87 -1.87 7.55
N ARG A 360 42.09 -1.63 7.05
CA ARG A 360 42.43 -0.53 6.13
C ARG A 360 41.63 -0.64 4.83
N ARG A 361 40.79 0.35 4.54
CA ARG A 361 40.07 0.53 3.27
C ARG A 361 41.05 0.51 2.08
N ARG A 362 40.85 -0.41 1.14
CA ARG A 362 41.54 -0.41 -0.16
C ARG A 362 41.09 0.83 -0.96
N ARG A 363 42.06 1.65 -1.38
CA ARG A 363 41.81 2.83 -2.24
C ARG A 363 41.49 2.35 -3.66
N PHE A 364 40.38 2.82 -4.21
CA PHE A 364 39.98 2.57 -5.59
C PHE A 364 41.00 3.18 -6.56
N ALA A 365 41.51 2.37 -7.49
CA ALA A 365 42.39 2.83 -8.56
C ALA A 365 41.57 3.46 -9.68
N ILE A 366 41.71 4.77 -9.88
CA ILE A 366 41.10 5.51 -10.98
C ILE A 366 41.91 5.22 -12.26
N LYS A 367 41.34 4.47 -13.20
CA LYS A 367 41.90 4.34 -14.56
C LYS A 367 41.68 5.65 -15.32
N LYS A 368 42.76 6.34 -15.69
CA LYS A 368 42.72 7.49 -16.60
C LYS A 368 42.42 7.00 -18.03
N VAL A 369 41.35 7.53 -18.62
CA VAL A 369 40.98 7.31 -20.03
C VAL A 369 41.87 8.15 -20.92
N ALA A 370 42.46 7.55 -21.96
CA ALA A 370 43.31 8.24 -22.93
C ALA A 370 42.47 9.12 -23.89
N GLN A 371 42.94 10.34 -24.15
CA GLN A 371 42.29 11.27 -25.08
C GLN A 371 42.51 10.85 -26.54
N ILE A 372 41.42 10.83 -27.31
CA ILE A 372 41.42 10.56 -28.75
C ILE A 372 41.99 11.79 -29.47
N LYS A 373 43.11 11.61 -30.19
CA LYS A 373 43.71 12.65 -31.04
C LYS A 373 42.85 12.85 -32.29
N THR A 374 42.30 14.05 -32.46
CA THR A 374 41.66 14.46 -33.72
C THR A 374 42.73 14.70 -34.78
N LYS A 375 42.61 14.03 -35.93
CA LYS A 375 43.46 14.26 -37.11
C LYS A 375 43.14 15.64 -37.70
N LYS A 376 44.16 16.47 -37.88
CA LYS A 376 44.10 17.71 -38.66
C LYS A 376 43.86 17.36 -40.13
N THR A 377 42.81 17.92 -40.71
CA THR A 377 42.63 18.07 -42.16
C THR A 377 43.59 19.15 -42.66
N LYS A 378 44.31 18.83 -43.75
CA LYS A 378 45.00 19.80 -44.61
C LYS A 378 44.21 19.89 -45.90
#